data_AF-A0A287CZ99-F1
#
_entry.id   AF-A0A287CZ99-F1
#
_cell.length_a   1.000
_cell.length_b   1.000
_cell.length_c   1.000
_cell.angle_alpha   90.00
_cell.angle_beta   90.00
_cell.angle_gamma   90.00
#
_symmetry.space_group_name_H-M   'P 1'
#
loop_
_entity.id
_entity.type
_entity.pdbx_description
1 polymer ?
#
loop_
_entity_poly.entity_id
_entity_poly.type
_entity_poly.pdbx_seq_one_letter_code
_entity_poly.pdbx_strand_id
1 'polypeptide(L)'
;MFCTLNTHKVDMDKLLGGQIGLEDFIFAHVKGQRKEVEVFKSEDALGLTITDNGAGYAFIKRIKEGSVIDHMQLISVGDMIEAINGQSLLGCRHYEVARLLKELP
;
A
#
# COMPACT_ATOMS: atom_id res chain seq x y z
N MET A 1 29.90 30.65 -20.97
CA MET A 1 28.48 30.26 -21.09
C MET A 1 28.30 28.95 -20.33
N PHE A 2 27.20 28.78 -19.58
CA PHE A 2 26.93 27.61 -18.73
C PHE A 2 25.41 27.36 -18.67
N CYS A 3 24.99 26.20 -18.14
CA CYS A 3 23.58 25.82 -17.99
C CYS A 3 23.18 25.81 -16.51
N THR A 4 21.95 26.23 -16.21
CA THR A 4 21.31 26.11 -14.89
C THR A 4 20.11 25.17 -14.97
N LEU A 5 19.87 24.42 -13.89
CA LEU A 5 18.76 23.47 -13.78
C LEU A 5 17.50 24.16 -13.23
N ASN A 6 16.34 23.94 -13.85
CA ASN A 6 15.04 24.41 -13.38
C ASN A 6 14.93 25.93 -13.14
N THR A 7 15.74 26.74 -13.83
CA THR A 7 15.69 28.22 -13.79
C THR A 7 16.35 28.84 -15.01
N HIS A 8 15.85 30.01 -15.42
CA HIS A 8 16.44 30.85 -16.48
C HIS A 8 17.35 31.96 -15.93
N LYS A 9 17.38 32.16 -14.60
CA LYS A 9 18.20 33.17 -13.94
C LYS A 9 19.65 32.66 -13.78
N VAL A 10 20.60 33.60 -13.67
CA VAL A 10 21.98 33.29 -13.28
C VAL A 10 21.99 32.98 -11.78
N ASP A 11 21.77 31.70 -11.46
CA ASP A 11 21.70 31.16 -10.10
C ASP A 11 22.71 30.01 -9.98
N MET A 12 23.82 30.26 -9.27
CA MET A 12 24.94 29.33 -9.18
C MET A 12 24.66 28.14 -8.24
N ASP A 13 23.67 28.25 -7.35
CA ASP A 13 23.20 27.12 -6.55
C ASP A 13 22.48 26.07 -7.42
N LYS A 14 22.04 26.48 -8.62
CA LYS A 14 21.39 25.62 -9.62
C LYS A 14 22.25 25.37 -10.87
N LEU A 15 23.56 25.59 -10.80
CA LEU A 15 24.48 25.32 -11.90
C LEU A 15 24.49 23.82 -12.26
N LEU A 16 24.51 23.49 -13.56
CA LEU A 16 24.61 22.10 -14.03
C LEU A 16 25.97 21.50 -13.62
N GLY A 17 25.96 20.64 -12.60
CA GLY A 17 27.16 19.99 -12.04
C GLY A 17 27.43 18.57 -12.53
N GLY A 18 26.93 18.18 -13.70
CA GLY A 18 27.12 16.83 -14.27
C GLY A 18 26.02 15.81 -13.93
N GLN A 19 24.98 16.22 -13.20
CA GLN A 19 23.78 15.42 -12.95
C GLN A 19 22.54 16.17 -13.43
N ILE A 20 21.62 15.44 -14.06
CA ILE A 20 20.28 15.91 -14.41
C ILE A 20 19.31 14.96 -13.72
N GLY A 21 18.40 15.50 -12.91
CA GLY A 21 17.37 14.69 -12.26
C GLY A 21 16.52 13.99 -13.31
N LEU A 22 16.43 12.67 -13.24
CA LEU A 22 15.49 11.90 -14.04
C LEU A 22 14.12 11.93 -13.35
N GLU A 23 13.06 11.78 -14.13
CA GLU A 23 11.71 11.59 -13.60
C GLU A 23 11.58 10.23 -12.89
N ASP A 24 10.52 10.07 -12.11
CA ASP A 24 10.22 8.82 -11.41
C ASP A 24 9.97 7.67 -12.39
N PHE A 25 10.52 6.50 -12.08
CA PHE A 25 10.14 5.25 -12.75
C PHE A 25 8.94 4.63 -12.05
N ILE A 26 7.87 4.42 -12.81
CA ILE A 26 6.64 3.81 -12.30
C ILE A 26 6.69 2.29 -12.49
N PHE A 27 6.61 1.55 -11.39
CA PHE A 27 6.47 0.10 -11.39
C PHE A 27 5.02 -0.28 -11.07
N ALA A 28 4.34 -0.90 -12.03
CA ALA A 28 2.97 -1.36 -11.85
C ALA A 28 2.95 -2.80 -11.31
N HIS A 29 2.36 -2.98 -10.13
CA HIS A 29 2.14 -4.29 -9.56
C HIS A 29 0.81 -4.87 -10.10
N VAL A 30 0.87 -6.09 -10.65
CA VAL A 30 -0.28 -6.79 -11.21
C VAL A 30 -0.80 -7.87 -10.26
N LYS A 31 -2.05 -8.32 -10.44
CA LYS A 31 -2.61 -9.41 -9.64
C LYS A 31 -1.77 -10.67 -9.78
N GLY A 32 -1.34 -11.20 -8.64
CA GLY A 32 -0.57 -12.45 -8.55
C GLY A 32 -1.45 -13.63 -8.15
N GLN A 33 -0.88 -14.50 -7.32
CA GLN A 33 -1.55 -15.69 -6.81
C GLN A 33 -2.71 -15.33 -5.88
N ARG A 34 -3.85 -16.00 -6.06
CA ARG A 34 -4.98 -15.95 -5.13
C ARG A 34 -4.76 -16.90 -3.95
N LYS A 35 -5.23 -16.48 -2.79
CA LYS A 35 -5.21 -17.26 -1.55
C LYS A 35 -6.48 -17.02 -0.74
N GLU A 36 -6.89 -18.05 -0.02
CA GLU A 36 -7.93 -17.98 1.00
C GLU A 36 -7.29 -18.36 2.33
N VAL A 37 -7.56 -17.57 3.37
CA VAL A 37 -6.93 -17.73 4.68
C VAL A 37 -8.01 -17.58 5.74
N GLU A 38 -8.16 -18.60 6.59
CA GLU A 38 -9.01 -18.54 7.77
C GLU A 38 -8.22 -17.93 8.93
N VAL A 39 -8.81 -16.94 9.59
CA VAL A 39 -8.20 -16.21 10.71
C VAL A 39 -9.14 -16.27 11.90
N PHE A 40 -8.64 -16.72 13.05
CA PHE A 40 -9.35 -16.60 14.31
C PHE A 40 -8.99 -15.25 14.95
N LYS A 41 -9.98 -14.37 15.13
CA LYS A 41 -9.78 -13.06 15.76
C LYS A 41 -9.70 -13.21 17.27
N SER A 42 -8.51 -13.54 17.78
CA SER A 42 -8.26 -13.71 19.22
C SER A 42 -8.12 -12.40 20.00
N GLU A 43 -7.97 -11.27 19.30
CA GLU A 43 -7.81 -9.94 19.87
C GLU A 43 -8.71 -8.92 19.15
N ASP A 44 -9.08 -7.83 19.83
CA ASP A 44 -9.89 -6.75 19.24
C ASP A 44 -9.30 -6.19 17.93
N ALA A 45 -7.96 -6.19 17.83
CA ALA A 45 -7.22 -5.70 16.67
C ALA A 45 -6.35 -6.80 16.06
N LEU A 46 -6.53 -7.04 14.76
CA LEU A 46 -5.71 -7.98 13.97
C LEU A 46 -4.28 -7.45 13.69
N GLY A 47 -4.03 -6.16 13.94
CA GLY A 47 -2.75 -5.51 13.66
C GLY A 47 -2.52 -5.17 12.18
N LEU A 48 -3.59 -4.93 11.42
CA LEU A 48 -3.54 -4.55 10.02
C LEU A 48 -3.69 -3.04 9.82
N THR A 49 -2.93 -2.47 8.88
CA THR A 49 -3.21 -1.16 8.29
C THR A 49 -3.62 -1.34 6.83
N ILE A 50 -4.83 -0.91 6.50
CA ILE A 50 -5.40 -1.04 5.15
C ILE A 50 -5.25 0.30 4.40
N THR A 51 -4.90 0.22 3.12
CA THR A 51 -4.92 1.34 2.17
C THR A 51 -5.62 0.89 0.89
N ASP A 52 -5.78 1.78 -0.09
CA ASP A 52 -6.34 1.44 -1.40
C ASP A 52 -5.59 2.14 -2.53
N ASN A 53 -5.81 1.68 -3.76
CA ASN A 53 -5.21 2.24 -4.96
C ASN A 53 -5.99 3.45 -5.53
N GLY A 54 -6.99 3.97 -4.81
CA GLY A 54 -7.89 5.01 -5.31
C GLY A 54 -8.90 4.55 -6.38
N ALA A 55 -8.87 3.28 -6.79
CA ALA A 55 -9.66 2.72 -7.89
C ALA A 55 -10.38 1.42 -7.51
N GLY A 56 -10.72 1.26 -6.23
CA GLY A 56 -11.59 0.18 -5.73
C GLY A 56 -10.87 -1.10 -5.30
N TYR A 57 -9.55 -1.09 -5.16
CA TYR A 57 -8.81 -2.22 -4.59
C TYR A 57 -8.13 -1.82 -3.28
N ALA A 58 -8.62 -2.39 -2.18
CA ALA A 58 -8.02 -2.27 -0.86
C ALA A 58 -6.96 -3.36 -0.64
N PHE A 59 -5.84 -2.99 -0.02
CA PHE A 59 -4.72 -3.89 0.23
C PHE A 59 -4.00 -3.56 1.54
N ILE A 60 -3.23 -4.53 2.03
CA ILE A 60 -2.50 -4.42 3.29
C ILE A 60 -1.26 -3.56 3.09
N LYS A 61 -1.20 -2.40 3.78
CA LYS A 61 -0.05 -1.50 3.75
C LYS A 61 0.98 -1.83 4.84
N ARG A 62 0.51 -2.27 6.01
CA ARG A 62 1.36 -2.64 7.15
C ARG A 62 0.73 -3.77 7.94
N ILE A 63 1.60 -4.62 8.47
CA ILE A 63 1.29 -5.62 9.50
C ILE A 63 2.11 -5.22 10.72
N LYS A 64 1.47 -5.13 11.90
CA LYS A 64 2.13 -4.78 13.16
C LYS A 64 2.86 -6.01 13.69
N GLU A 65 4.15 -5.88 13.97
CA GLU A 65 4.95 -6.95 14.58
C GLU A 65 4.31 -7.46 15.89
N GLY A 66 4.26 -8.78 16.05
CA GLY A 66 3.64 -9.47 17.18
C GLY A 66 2.11 -9.40 17.20
N SER A 67 1.45 -9.05 16.10
CA SER A 67 -0.02 -9.13 16.01
C SER A 67 -0.51 -10.52 15.61
N VAL A 68 -1.82 -10.74 15.77
CA VAL A 68 -2.50 -11.95 15.30
C VAL A 68 -2.11 -12.31 13.87
N ILE A 69 -2.08 -11.32 12.97
CA ILE A 69 -1.74 -11.53 11.56
C ILE A 69 -0.23 -11.69 11.34
N ASP A 70 0.63 -11.03 12.11
CA ASP A 70 2.09 -11.19 11.99
C ASP A 70 2.55 -12.63 12.30
N HIS A 71 1.85 -13.29 13.22
CA HIS A 71 2.06 -14.71 13.51
C HIS A 71 1.59 -15.65 12.39
N MET A 72 0.84 -15.14 11.40
CA MET A 72 0.37 -15.91 10.24
C MET A 72 1.27 -15.68 9.02
N GLN A 73 2.03 -16.70 8.64
CA GLN A 73 2.96 -16.61 7.49
C GLN A 73 2.27 -16.55 6.11
N LEU A 74 0.94 -16.67 6.06
CA LEU A 74 0.17 -16.71 4.81
C LEU A 74 -0.30 -15.33 4.32
N ILE A 75 -0.25 -14.30 5.18
CA ILE A 75 -0.71 -12.94 4.87
C ILE A 75 0.50 -12.00 4.84
N SER A 76 0.54 -11.08 3.87
CA SER A 76 1.71 -10.26 3.58
C SER A 76 1.31 -8.84 3.19
N VAL A 77 2.24 -7.90 3.39
CA VAL A 77 2.09 -6.53 2.87
C VAL A 77 2.00 -6.58 1.34
N GLY A 78 1.06 -5.81 0.78
CA GLY A 78 0.75 -5.80 -0.64
C GLY A 78 -0.41 -6.70 -1.05
N ASP A 79 -0.86 -7.61 -0.16
CA ASP A 79 -2.02 -8.45 -0.46
C ASP A 79 -3.30 -7.62 -0.58
N MET A 80 -4.01 -7.85 -1.68
CA MET A 80 -5.35 -7.31 -1.91
C MET A 80 -6.39 -8.14 -1.16
N ILE A 81 -7.33 -7.47 -0.51
CA ILE A 81 -8.44 -8.12 0.18
C ILE A 81 -9.63 -8.15 -0.79
N GLU A 82 -9.84 -9.28 -1.47
CA GLU A 82 -10.97 -9.42 -2.41
C GLU A 82 -12.31 -9.69 -1.70
N ALA A 83 -12.29 -10.38 -0.56
CA ALA A 83 -13.48 -10.68 0.22
C ALA A 83 -13.18 -10.92 1.72
N ILE A 84 -14.18 -10.70 2.58
CA ILE A 84 -14.20 -11.12 3.98
C ILE A 84 -15.49 -11.93 4.21
N ASN A 85 -15.38 -13.16 4.73
CA ASN A 85 -16.52 -14.05 4.99
C ASN A 85 -17.49 -14.19 3.79
N GLY A 86 -16.93 -14.28 2.57
CA GLY A 86 -17.71 -14.41 1.33
C GLY A 86 -18.30 -13.09 0.80
N GLN A 87 -18.27 -11.99 1.57
CA GLN A 87 -18.67 -10.68 1.08
C GLN A 87 -17.55 -10.07 0.23
N SER A 88 -17.83 -9.84 -1.06
CA SER A 88 -16.91 -9.14 -1.96
C SER A 88 -16.64 -7.72 -1.48
N LEU A 89 -15.38 -7.31 -1.55
CA LEU A 89 -14.90 -5.98 -1.18
C LEU A 89 -14.32 -5.21 -2.38
N LEU A 90 -14.48 -5.75 -3.59
CA LEU A 90 -14.09 -5.04 -4.81
C LEU A 90 -14.95 -3.77 -4.95
N GLY A 91 -14.30 -2.62 -5.12
CA GLY A 91 -14.93 -1.30 -5.17
C GLY A 91 -14.96 -0.59 -3.82
N CYS A 92 -14.73 -1.28 -2.70
CA CYS A 92 -14.71 -0.67 -1.38
C CYS A 92 -13.46 0.21 -1.18
N ARG A 93 -13.61 1.26 -0.39
CA ARG A 93 -12.51 2.09 0.09
C ARG A 93 -11.82 1.45 1.28
N HIS A 94 -10.56 1.81 1.50
CA HIS A 94 -9.75 1.25 2.58
C HIS A 94 -10.39 1.40 3.98
N TYR A 95 -11.13 2.48 4.23
CA TYR A 95 -11.78 2.73 5.53
C TYR A 95 -12.99 1.83 5.75
N GLU A 96 -13.69 1.40 4.69
CA GLU A 96 -14.82 0.46 4.78
C GLU A 96 -14.31 -0.94 5.12
N VAL A 97 -13.24 -1.37 4.45
CA VAL A 97 -12.58 -2.65 4.73
C VAL A 97 -12.00 -2.68 6.14
N ALA A 98 -11.32 -1.61 6.56
CA ALA A 98 -10.80 -1.49 7.93
C ALA A 98 -11.92 -1.53 8.98
N ARG A 99 -13.06 -0.89 8.70
CA ARG A 99 -14.24 -0.94 9.57
C ARG A 99 -14.81 -2.35 9.69
N LEU A 100 -14.99 -3.06 8.58
CA LEU A 100 -15.48 -4.44 8.57
C LEU A 100 -14.57 -5.36 9.40
N LEU A 101 -13.24 -5.29 9.21
CA LEU A 101 -12.28 -6.06 10.01
C LEU A 101 -12.39 -5.76 11.51
N LYS A 102 -12.62 -4.49 11.88
CA LYS A 102 -12.80 -4.07 13.26
C LYS A 102 -14.10 -4.61 13.86
N GLU A 103 -15.18 -4.65 13.08
CA GLU A 103 -16.52 -5.11 13.49
C GLU A 103 -16.69 -6.64 13.49
N LEU A 104 -15.72 -7.41 12.97
CA LEU A 104 -15.73 -8.88 13.06
C LEU A 104 -15.81 -9.35 14.53
N PRO A 105 -16.59 -10.40 14.81
CA PRO A 105 -16.73 -10.97 16.16
C PRO A 105 -15.44 -11.61 16.66
#